data_AF-A0A4P9Y6R4-F1
#
_entry.id   AF-A0A4P9Y6R4-F1
#
_cell.length_a   1.000
_cell.length_b   1.000
_cell.length_c   1.000
_cell.angle_alpha   90.00
_cell.angle_beta   90.00
_cell.angle_gamma   90.00
#
_symmetry.space_group_name_H-M   'P 1'
#
loop_
_entity.id
_entity.type
_entity.pdbx_description
1 polymer ?
#
loop_
_entity_poly.entity_id
_entity_poly.type
_entity_poly.pdbx_seq_one_letter_code
_entity_poly.pdbx_strand_id
1 'polypeptide(L)'
;MPPALKPISHPTTPVTTPPTSRSGPIHFGHPANVGEWQTLNLWVHPPSFSEHEALIRPDALPNLQNGHILQIYQPSRDESRAGSHHYQAPTPSSPSSKSDLAPPGRKRPSQGQRRVLVMYHEPDKDLISRPSFQISLCQEIQQAFGFQSRADVLVKRVDPKSVAADFVTLTFRDQYLGRSDMWRLNRSIQGTCVYTKKRITFAGCIHTTVKEIYCQGQPTPCGYITPDTKILFRSESARFHLFLQMSREMWDFDEDGEVYFEKATSGFLPELFRRWEDASTHHVVSIILFTRVLYPTEGPDRLYCSWSGKWYRDFYKVLADCESHGRGWRESLGQLRREFVTFQQTILEQQDGGGEYVSITGSNTSAEEGNILEAVNLALTTFDRHYIDRDLVRTGLSIVVVTPGTGIFHVDKSLLRLTTERMFDTG
;
A
#
# COMPACT_ATOMS: atom_id res chain seq x y z
N MET A 1 73.34 6.31 1.75
CA MET A 1 73.57 7.77 1.79
C MET A 1 72.21 8.45 1.72
N PRO A 2 71.83 9.45 2.53
CA PRO A 2 72.37 10.04 3.77
C PRO A 2 71.48 9.70 5.01
N PRO A 3 71.69 10.30 6.22
CA PRO A 3 71.38 9.68 7.52
C PRO A 3 70.22 10.30 8.36
N ALA A 4 69.98 9.61 9.49
CA ALA A 4 69.28 9.91 10.76
C ALA A 4 68.76 11.33 11.09
N LEU A 5 67.60 11.38 11.78
CA LEU A 5 67.25 12.42 12.77
C LEU A 5 66.43 11.84 13.95
N LYS A 6 66.74 12.36 15.14
CA LYS A 6 66.35 11.97 16.52
C LYS A 6 64.96 12.50 16.95
N PRO A 7 64.40 12.02 18.09
CA PRO A 7 63.02 12.28 18.52
C PRO A 7 62.85 13.65 19.20
N ILE A 8 61.65 14.24 19.09
CA ILE A 8 61.30 15.52 19.73
C ILE A 8 60.22 15.26 20.80
N SER A 9 60.55 15.70 22.01
CA SER A 9 59.80 15.69 23.26
C SER A 9 58.62 16.66 23.29
N HIS A 10 57.55 16.26 23.98
CA HIS A 10 56.40 17.11 24.32
C HIS A 10 56.79 18.25 25.29
N PRO A 11 56.32 19.49 25.07
CA PRO A 11 56.41 20.55 26.06
C PRO A 11 55.18 20.58 26.99
N THR A 12 55.45 20.70 28.28
CA THR A 12 54.50 20.97 29.37
C THR A 12 54.35 22.49 29.55
N THR A 13 53.11 22.99 29.64
CA THR A 13 52.81 24.36 30.10
C THR A 13 51.50 24.41 30.89
N PRO A 14 51.32 25.42 31.77
CA PRO A 14 50.79 25.23 33.13
C PRO A 14 49.29 25.49 33.29
N VAL A 15 48.76 24.97 34.39
CA VAL A 15 47.38 25.11 34.89
C VAL A 15 47.11 26.55 35.32
N THR A 16 46.08 27.17 34.73
CA THR A 16 45.53 28.47 35.14
C THR A 16 44.08 28.29 35.56
N THR A 17 43.78 28.58 36.83
CA THR A 17 42.42 28.61 37.41
C THR A 17 41.64 29.84 36.92
N PRO A 18 40.37 29.71 36.52
CA PRO A 18 39.47 30.86 36.33
C PRO A 18 38.62 31.17 37.59
N PRO A 19 38.09 32.40 37.70
CA PRO A 19 37.64 33.00 38.96
C PRO A 19 36.17 32.66 39.31
N THR A 20 35.89 32.68 40.62
CA THR A 20 34.55 32.65 41.22
C THR A 20 33.76 33.91 40.90
N SER A 21 32.61 33.78 40.22
CA SER A 21 31.59 34.84 40.13
C SER A 21 30.17 34.28 40.35
N ARG A 22 29.55 34.78 41.43
CA ARG A 22 28.13 34.77 41.85
C ARG A 22 27.11 34.12 40.89
N SER A 23 26.51 33.02 41.35
CA SER A 23 25.24 32.48 40.85
C SER A 23 24.06 33.32 41.32
N GLY A 24 23.43 34.08 40.41
CA GLY A 24 22.04 34.52 40.57
C GLY A 24 21.08 33.35 40.31
N PRO A 25 19.82 33.41 40.79
CA PRO A 25 18.89 32.30 40.62
C PRO A 25 18.54 32.13 39.15
N ILE A 26 18.85 30.95 38.60
CA ILE A 26 18.35 30.48 37.31
C ILE A 26 16.85 30.23 37.50
N HIS A 27 16.01 31.06 36.88
CA HIS A 27 14.60 30.78 36.73
C HIS A 27 14.44 29.50 35.88
N PHE A 28 14.16 28.38 36.54
CA PHE A 28 13.60 27.21 35.88
C PHE A 28 12.19 27.58 35.38
N GLY A 29 12.06 27.84 34.08
CA GLY A 29 10.76 27.93 33.44
C GLY A 29 10.03 26.61 33.60
N HIS A 30 8.80 26.65 34.14
CA HIS A 30 7.92 25.50 34.20
C HIS A 30 7.78 24.85 32.81
N PRO A 31 7.80 23.51 32.70
CA PRO A 31 7.48 22.85 31.45
C PRO A 31 6.04 23.22 31.06
N ALA A 32 5.84 23.71 29.84
CA ALA A 32 4.51 23.91 29.26
C ALA A 32 3.65 22.67 29.49
N ASN A 33 2.46 22.84 30.07
CA ASN A 33 1.53 21.77 30.44
C ASN A 33 1.30 20.76 29.28
N VAL A 34 2.04 19.64 29.31
CA VAL A 34 1.74 18.48 28.47
C VAL A 34 0.47 17.87 29.04
N GLY A 35 -0.67 18.02 28.38
CA GLY A 35 -1.90 17.43 28.91
C GLY A 35 -3.16 18.28 28.78
N GLU A 36 -3.03 19.59 28.82
CA GLU A 36 -4.17 20.49 28.91
C GLU A 36 -4.66 20.95 27.54
N TRP A 37 -5.98 21.03 27.39
CA TRP A 37 -6.64 21.55 26.21
C TRP A 37 -6.78 23.06 26.33
N GLN A 38 -6.39 23.77 25.28
CA GLN A 38 -6.56 25.22 25.16
C GLN A 38 -7.48 25.53 23.98
N THR A 39 -8.43 26.42 24.21
CA THR A 39 -9.39 26.83 23.18
C THR A 39 -8.82 28.00 22.40
N LEU A 40 -8.67 27.81 21.08
CA LEU A 40 -8.18 28.84 20.17
C LEU A 40 -9.14 29.03 19.00
N ASN A 41 -9.23 30.25 18.48
CA ASN A 41 -10.05 30.53 17.31
C ASN A 41 -9.32 30.13 16.02
N LEU A 42 -9.92 29.24 15.24
CA LEU A 42 -9.34 28.72 14.02
C LEU A 42 -9.54 29.67 12.84
N TRP A 43 -8.43 30.00 12.19
CA TRP A 43 -8.44 30.56 10.85
C TRP A 43 -7.94 29.52 9.84
N VAL A 44 -8.25 29.70 8.56
CA VAL A 44 -7.75 28.82 7.49
C VAL A 44 -6.99 29.68 6.50
N HIS A 45 -5.75 29.31 6.22
CA HIS A 45 -4.90 30.03 5.29
C HIS A 45 -4.83 29.32 3.93
N PRO A 46 -4.75 30.09 2.83
CA PRO A 46 -4.47 29.53 1.50
C PRO A 46 -2.98 29.16 1.37
N PRO A 47 -2.60 28.29 0.41
CA PRO A 47 -1.21 27.93 0.16
C PRO A 47 -0.28 29.12 -0.17
N SER A 48 -0.83 30.24 -0.66
CA SER A 48 -0.06 31.46 -0.93
C SER A 48 0.36 32.23 0.33
N PHE A 49 -0.19 31.89 1.49
CA PHE A 49 0.09 32.57 2.76
C PHE A 49 1.24 31.92 3.52
N SER A 50 1.32 30.59 3.52
CA SER A 50 2.39 29.83 4.16
C SER A 50 2.46 28.41 3.60
N GLU A 51 3.65 27.83 3.63
CA GLU A 51 3.89 26.42 3.27
C GLU A 51 3.69 25.46 4.46
N HIS A 52 3.57 25.99 5.69
CA HIS A 52 3.40 25.19 6.89
C HIS A 52 1.94 24.75 7.08
N GLU A 53 1.74 23.48 7.46
CA GLU A 53 0.41 22.90 7.66
C GLU A 53 -0.41 23.58 8.77
N ALA A 54 0.28 24.10 9.79
CA ALA A 54 -0.32 24.83 10.88
C ALA A 54 0.58 25.98 11.33
N LEU A 55 -0.04 27.11 11.66
CA LEU A 55 0.61 28.27 12.24
C LEU A 55 -0.08 28.60 13.55
N ILE A 56 0.69 28.72 14.63
CA ILE A 56 0.16 29.08 15.95
C ILE A 56 0.97 30.25 16.46
N ARG A 57 0.28 31.32 16.89
CA ARG A 57 0.96 32.45 17.51
C ARG A 57 1.63 32.01 18.81
N PRO A 58 2.91 32.37 19.05
CA PRO A 58 3.59 32.06 20.31
C PRO A 58 2.83 32.57 21.55
N ASP A 59 2.16 33.72 21.44
CA ASP A 59 1.36 34.30 22.51
C ASP A 59 0.12 33.47 22.87
N ALA A 60 -0.40 32.70 21.91
CA ALA A 60 -1.63 31.92 22.09
C ALA A 60 -1.37 30.61 22.85
N LEU A 61 -0.16 30.06 22.76
CA LEU A 61 0.27 28.83 23.42
C LEU A 61 1.73 29.03 23.90
N PRO A 62 1.94 29.51 25.14
CA PRO A 62 3.28 29.79 25.65
C PRO A 62 4.11 28.50 25.78
N ASN A 63 5.44 28.65 25.68
CA ASN A 63 6.43 27.57 25.84
C ASN A 63 6.40 26.46 24.77
N LEU A 64 5.93 26.77 23.55
CA LEU A 64 6.11 25.91 22.39
C LEU A 64 7.52 26.05 21.80
N GLN A 65 8.07 24.94 21.33
CA GLN A 65 9.35 24.87 20.62
C GLN A 65 9.14 24.12 19.31
N ASN A 66 9.95 24.47 18.30
CA ASN A 66 9.93 23.79 17.01
C ASN A 66 10.03 22.27 17.17
N GLY A 67 9.16 21.54 16.48
CA GLY A 67 9.08 20.09 16.55
C GLY A 67 8.14 19.53 17.62
N HIS A 68 7.56 20.37 18.49
CA HIS A 68 6.48 19.92 19.37
C HIS A 68 5.27 19.45 18.55
N ILE A 69 4.67 18.33 18.95
CA ILE A 69 3.49 17.79 18.28
C ILE A 69 2.24 18.28 19.00
N LEU A 70 1.30 18.80 18.21
CA LEU A 70 0.05 19.35 18.69
C LEU A 70 -1.10 18.53 18.12
N GLN A 71 -2.01 18.18 19.01
CA GLN A 71 -3.29 17.60 18.66
C GLN A 71 -4.33 18.72 18.63
N ILE A 72 -4.98 18.86 17.49
CA ILE A 72 -6.05 19.84 17.28
C ILE A 72 -7.35 19.07 17.10
N TYR A 73 -8.38 19.46 17.84
CA TYR A 73 -9.69 18.85 17.78
C TYR A 73 -10.77 19.93 17.75
N GLN A 74 -11.72 19.80 16.83
CA GLN A 74 -12.90 20.66 16.79
C GLN A 74 -14.12 19.86 17.27
N PRO A 75 -14.75 20.23 18.41
CA PRO A 75 -15.95 19.56 18.88
C PRO A 75 -17.13 19.76 17.91
N SER A 76 -17.99 18.75 17.79
CA SER A 76 -19.25 18.90 17.06
C SER A 76 -20.20 19.80 17.87
N ARG A 77 -21.08 20.55 17.18
CA ARG A 77 -22.11 21.39 17.84
C ARG A 77 -23.03 20.60 18.78
N ASP A 78 -23.23 19.31 18.51
CA ASP A 78 -24.03 18.42 19.35
C ASP A 78 -23.29 17.99 20.63
N GLU A 79 -21.97 17.84 20.56
CA GLU A 79 -21.12 17.50 21.72
C GLU A 79 -20.93 18.71 22.65
N SER A 80 -20.91 19.93 22.10
CA SER A 80 -20.81 21.17 22.87
C SER A 80 -22.01 21.40 23.81
N ARG A 81 -23.19 20.83 23.50
CA ARG A 81 -24.41 20.94 24.33
C ARG A 81 -24.47 19.93 25.48
N ALA A 82 -23.70 18.84 25.42
CA ALA A 82 -23.65 17.81 26.46
C ALA A 82 -22.69 18.15 27.61
N GLY A 83 -21.94 19.25 27.51
CA GLY A 83 -20.86 19.64 28.43
C GLY A 83 -21.27 20.28 29.77
N SER A 84 -22.45 19.96 30.33
CA SER A 84 -22.81 20.43 31.70
C SER A 84 -23.00 19.31 32.74
N HIS A 85 -22.62 18.06 32.46
CA HIS A 85 -22.60 17.03 33.48
C HIS A 85 -21.18 16.46 33.67
N HIS A 86 -20.75 16.55 34.92
CA HIS A 86 -19.53 16.01 35.50
C HIS A 86 -19.27 14.58 34.99
N TYR A 87 -18.16 14.39 34.27
CA TYR A 87 -17.70 13.06 33.86
C TYR A 87 -17.25 12.28 35.11
N GLN A 88 -18.09 11.38 35.61
CA GLN A 88 -17.66 10.29 36.49
C GLN A 88 -17.34 9.06 35.64
N ALA A 89 -16.19 8.43 35.92
CA ALA A 89 -15.72 7.25 35.22
C ALA A 89 -16.72 6.08 35.35
N PRO A 90 -16.95 5.27 34.29
CA PRO A 90 -17.80 4.09 34.41
C PRO A 90 -17.06 2.98 35.17
N THR A 91 -17.68 2.47 36.23
CA THR A 91 -17.31 1.21 36.88
C THR A 91 -17.88 0.01 36.11
N PRO A 92 -17.31 -1.20 36.26
CA PRO A 92 -17.68 -2.35 35.44
C PRO A 92 -18.86 -3.10 36.06
N SER A 93 -19.95 -3.26 35.30
CA SER A 93 -21.01 -4.24 35.58
C SER A 93 -21.17 -5.19 34.41
N SER A 94 -21.06 -6.48 34.69
CA SER A 94 -21.17 -7.62 33.77
C SER A 94 -22.65 -7.99 33.47
N PRO A 95 -22.96 -9.06 32.71
CA PRO A 95 -23.45 -8.93 31.33
C PRO A 95 -24.88 -9.46 31.14
N SER A 96 -25.66 -8.85 30.24
CA SER A 96 -26.88 -9.47 29.72
C SER A 96 -26.72 -9.78 28.23
N SER A 97 -26.79 -11.07 27.96
CA SER A 97 -26.85 -11.75 26.67
C SER A 97 -27.86 -11.15 25.69
N LYS A 98 -27.45 -10.99 24.44
CA LYS A 98 -28.10 -11.62 23.27
C LYS A 98 -27.19 -11.53 22.04
N SER A 99 -27.15 -12.67 21.35
CA SER A 99 -26.44 -13.04 20.15
C SER A 99 -26.71 -12.12 18.96
N ASP A 100 -25.67 -11.83 18.18
CA ASP A 100 -25.70 -11.99 16.72
C ASP A 100 -24.26 -12.09 16.18
N LEU A 101 -23.98 -13.22 15.52
CA LEU A 101 -22.73 -13.53 14.83
C LEU A 101 -22.65 -12.70 13.54
N ALA A 102 -21.87 -11.63 13.55
CA ALA A 102 -21.40 -10.96 12.34
C ALA A 102 -19.88 -11.19 12.21
N PRO A 103 -19.35 -11.45 10.99
CA PRO A 103 -17.92 -11.60 10.77
C PRO A 103 -17.19 -10.27 11.09
N PRO A 104 -15.89 -10.29 11.43
CA PRO A 104 -15.14 -9.09 11.81
C PRO A 104 -14.97 -8.16 10.61
N GLY A 105 -15.98 -7.32 10.36
CA GLY A 105 -15.89 -6.22 9.43
C GLY A 105 -14.90 -5.20 9.95
N ARG A 106 -13.91 -4.84 9.12
CA ARG A 106 -13.08 -3.65 9.29
C ARG A 106 -13.99 -2.47 9.66
N LYS A 107 -13.97 -2.07 10.93
CA LYS A 107 -14.60 -0.82 11.35
C LYS A 107 -13.87 0.29 10.60
N ARG A 108 -14.56 0.89 9.62
CA ARG A 108 -14.10 2.14 9.00
C ARG A 108 -13.80 3.13 10.13
N PRO A 109 -12.70 3.89 10.08
CA PRO A 109 -12.43 4.90 11.10
C PRO A 109 -13.64 5.82 11.20
N SER A 110 -14.13 6.02 12.42
CA SER A 110 -15.31 6.83 12.73
C SER A 110 -15.26 8.15 11.97
N GLN A 111 -16.19 8.33 11.04
CA GLN A 111 -16.23 9.38 10.02
C GLN A 111 -16.56 10.79 10.58
N GLY A 112 -16.28 11.05 11.86
CA GLY A 112 -16.78 12.23 12.57
C GLY A 112 -15.79 12.94 13.50
N GLN A 113 -14.55 12.47 13.67
CA GLN A 113 -13.60 13.18 14.51
C GLN A 113 -12.79 14.19 13.69
N ARG A 114 -13.13 15.48 13.82
CA ARG A 114 -12.33 16.62 13.34
C ARG A 114 -11.06 16.74 14.18
N ARG A 115 -10.19 15.74 14.10
CA ARG A 115 -8.98 15.60 14.90
C ARG A 115 -7.77 15.43 13.99
N VAL A 116 -6.79 16.31 14.10
CA VAL A 116 -5.54 16.25 13.33
C VAL A 116 -4.33 16.40 14.26
N LEU A 117 -3.21 15.82 13.84
CA LEU A 117 -1.90 16.02 14.46
C LEU A 117 -1.05 16.88 13.54
N VAL A 118 -0.47 17.94 14.09
CA VAL A 118 0.41 18.85 13.36
C VAL A 118 1.69 19.06 14.14
N MET A 119 2.77 19.29 13.40
CA MET A 119 4.04 19.71 13.99
C MET A 119 4.05 21.22 14.13
N TYR A 120 4.47 21.71 15.29
CA TYR A 120 4.65 23.13 15.52
C TYR A 120 5.93 23.63 14.84
N HIS A 121 5.77 24.66 14.03
CA HIS A 121 6.83 25.49 13.48
C HIS A 121 6.55 26.94 13.91
N GLU A 122 7.58 27.60 14.43
CA GLU A 122 7.52 28.99 14.83
C GLU A 122 7.30 29.85 13.57
N PRO A 123 6.21 30.65 13.53
CA PRO A 123 5.89 31.45 12.35
C PRO A 123 6.91 32.57 12.14
N ASP A 124 7.12 32.98 10.89
CA ASP A 124 7.98 34.11 10.57
C ASP A 124 7.52 35.40 11.26
N LYS A 125 8.48 36.24 11.65
CA LYS A 125 8.21 37.51 12.36
C LYS A 125 7.25 38.43 11.60
N ASP A 126 7.30 38.40 10.27
CA ASP A 126 6.41 39.18 9.41
C ASP A 126 4.95 38.70 9.49
N LEU A 127 4.72 37.40 9.67
CA LEU A 127 3.39 36.82 9.85
C LEU A 127 2.83 37.13 11.24
N ILE A 128 3.68 37.13 12.26
CA ILE A 128 3.31 37.47 13.64
C ILE A 128 2.86 38.93 13.75
N SER A 129 3.47 39.83 12.97
CA SER A 129 3.13 41.26 12.98
C SER A 129 1.70 41.56 12.48
N ARG A 130 1.06 40.61 11.77
CA ARG A 130 -0.30 40.76 11.24
C ARG A 130 -1.32 40.24 12.26
N PRO A 131 -2.25 41.06 12.78
CA PRO A 131 -3.09 40.69 13.93
C PRO A 131 -4.21 39.66 13.66
N SER A 132 -4.18 38.85 12.60
CA SER A 132 -5.40 38.23 12.05
C SER A 132 -5.84 36.85 12.61
N PHE A 133 -4.97 36.03 13.22
CA PHE A 133 -5.36 34.66 13.67
C PHE A 133 -4.64 34.14 14.92
N GLN A 134 -5.28 33.33 15.78
CA GLN A 134 -4.61 32.66 16.92
C GLN A 134 -3.95 31.34 16.49
N ILE A 135 -4.73 30.50 15.82
CA ILE A 135 -4.27 29.30 15.11
C ILE A 135 -4.77 29.35 13.68
N SER A 136 -3.92 28.94 12.74
CA SER A 136 -4.28 28.78 11.35
C SER A 136 -3.94 27.37 10.87
N LEU A 137 -4.85 26.74 10.15
CA LEU A 137 -4.62 25.47 9.45
C LEU A 137 -4.63 25.70 7.94
N CYS A 138 -3.85 24.91 7.21
CA CYS A 138 -3.90 24.94 5.75
C CYS A 138 -5.25 24.44 5.23
N GLN A 139 -5.60 24.87 4.02
CA GLN A 139 -6.86 24.53 3.37
C GLN A 139 -7.00 23.02 3.11
N GLU A 140 -5.91 22.31 2.89
CA GLU A 140 -5.88 20.86 2.66
C GLU A 140 -6.34 20.08 3.91
N ILE A 141 -5.84 20.46 5.10
CA ILE A 141 -6.29 19.87 6.37
C ILE A 141 -7.75 20.19 6.62
N GLN A 142 -8.18 21.43 6.31
CA GLN A 142 -9.56 21.83 6.46
C GLN A 142 -10.50 20.94 5.63
N GLN A 143 -10.17 20.72 4.35
CA GLN A 143 -10.97 19.89 3.44
C GLN A 143 -10.93 18.41 3.84
N ALA A 144 -9.77 17.90 4.27
CA ALA A 144 -9.60 16.49 4.62
C ALA A 144 -10.38 16.09 5.88
N PHE A 145 -10.41 16.96 6.90
CA PHE A 145 -11.03 16.69 8.20
C PHE A 145 -12.36 17.42 8.44
N GLY A 146 -12.75 18.35 7.57
CA GLY A 146 -13.99 19.11 7.70
C GLY A 146 -13.96 20.18 8.79
N PHE A 147 -12.81 20.80 9.06
CA PHE A 147 -12.72 21.91 10.00
C PHE A 147 -13.50 23.13 9.51
N GLN A 148 -14.13 23.86 10.42
CA GLN A 148 -14.87 25.08 10.10
C GLN A 148 -14.03 26.30 10.48
N SER A 149 -13.81 27.18 9.51
CA SER A 149 -13.13 28.46 9.76
C SER A 149 -13.94 29.31 10.75
N ARG A 150 -13.22 30.08 11.57
CA ARG A 150 -13.71 30.93 12.66
C ARG A 150 -14.39 30.20 13.82
N ALA A 151 -14.37 28.87 13.83
CA ALA A 151 -14.82 28.09 14.97
C ALA A 151 -13.71 27.95 16.02
N ASP A 152 -14.11 27.68 17.26
CA ASP A 152 -13.18 27.38 18.32
C ASP A 152 -12.69 25.94 18.23
N VAL A 153 -11.39 25.75 18.36
CA VAL A 153 -10.71 24.45 18.36
C VAL A 153 -9.96 24.24 19.66
N LEU A 154 -9.93 23.00 20.12
CA LEU A 154 -9.15 22.58 21.27
C LEU A 154 -7.79 22.13 20.77
N VAL A 155 -6.73 22.70 21.35
CA VAL A 155 -5.35 22.39 21.02
C VAL A 155 -4.63 21.89 22.26
N LYS A 156 -3.89 20.80 22.11
CA LYS A 156 -3.13 20.19 23.20
C LYS A 156 -1.78 19.70 22.70
N ARG A 157 -0.73 19.90 23.49
CA ARG A 157 0.57 19.26 23.27
C ARG A 157 0.50 17.78 23.63
N VAL A 158 0.98 16.94 22.73
CA VAL A 158 1.05 15.48 22.90
C VAL A 158 2.48 14.97 22.84
N ASP A 159 2.75 13.90 23.57
CA ASP A 159 4.05 13.23 23.52
C ASP A 159 4.17 12.43 22.21
N PRO A 160 5.28 12.54 21.46
CA PRO A 160 5.46 11.83 20.20
C PRO A 160 5.29 10.31 20.29
N LYS A 161 5.66 9.69 21.41
CA LYS A 161 5.53 8.23 21.58
C LYS A 161 4.07 7.81 21.69
N SER A 162 3.20 8.67 22.23
CA SER A 162 1.77 8.38 22.38
C SER A 162 1.00 8.38 21.06
N VAL A 163 1.54 9.04 20.02
CA VAL A 163 0.91 9.22 18.71
C VAL A 163 1.73 8.64 17.56
N ALA A 164 2.77 7.87 17.88
CA ALA A 164 3.60 7.18 16.89
C ALA A 164 2.75 6.20 16.07
N ALA A 165 2.93 6.23 14.76
CA ALA A 165 2.32 5.27 13.86
C ALA A 165 3.12 3.96 13.85
N ASP A 166 2.43 2.82 13.87
CA ASP A 166 3.04 1.50 13.70
C ASP A 166 3.31 1.24 12.21
N PHE A 167 2.29 1.53 11.38
CA PHE A 167 2.33 1.34 9.94
C PHE A 167 1.69 2.53 9.22
N VAL A 168 2.31 2.95 8.12
CA VAL A 168 1.74 3.94 7.21
C VAL A 168 1.81 3.39 5.79
N THR A 169 0.66 3.32 5.12
CA THR A 169 0.60 2.91 3.72
C THR A 169 0.62 4.14 2.82
N LEU A 170 1.63 4.23 1.96
CA LEU A 170 1.74 5.23 0.91
C LEU A 170 1.36 4.60 -0.43
N THR A 171 0.41 5.21 -1.13
CA THR A 171 0.09 4.86 -2.51
C THR A 171 0.65 5.83 -3.51
N PHE A 172 0.89 5.33 -4.71
CA PHE A 172 1.32 6.12 -5.84
C PHE A 172 0.83 5.51 -7.15
N ARG A 173 0.63 6.34 -8.16
CA ARG A 173 0.03 5.98 -9.44
C ARG A 173 0.76 6.71 -10.56
N ASP A 174 0.77 6.11 -11.74
CA ASP A 174 1.32 6.67 -12.99
C ASP A 174 2.79 7.11 -12.90
N GLN A 175 3.57 6.46 -12.03
CA GLN A 175 4.99 6.72 -11.88
C GLN A 175 5.77 5.44 -11.52
N TYR A 176 7.01 5.38 -11.99
CA TYR A 176 8.01 4.42 -11.55
C TYR A 176 8.68 4.87 -10.24
N LEU A 177 8.77 3.98 -9.26
CA LEU A 177 9.45 4.24 -7.99
C LEU A 177 10.43 3.11 -7.67
N GLY A 178 11.73 3.44 -7.63
CA GLY A 178 12.77 2.50 -7.23
C GLY A 178 12.85 2.31 -5.72
N ARG A 179 13.38 1.16 -5.26
CA ARG A 179 13.61 0.90 -3.82
C ARG A 179 14.52 1.95 -3.16
N SER A 180 15.50 2.48 -3.91
CA SER A 180 16.35 3.59 -3.45
C SER A 180 15.56 4.85 -3.15
N ASP A 181 14.56 5.15 -3.99
CA ASP A 181 13.74 6.35 -3.86
C ASP A 181 12.71 6.17 -2.75
N MET A 182 12.12 4.96 -2.62
CA MET A 182 11.30 4.58 -1.47
C MET A 182 12.06 4.78 -0.15
N TRP A 183 13.32 4.36 -0.10
CA TRP A 183 14.16 4.53 1.09
C TRP A 183 14.46 6.00 1.39
N ARG A 184 14.79 6.80 0.37
CA ARG A 184 15.03 8.25 0.52
C ARG A 184 13.78 8.99 0.97
N LEU A 185 12.63 8.66 0.37
CA LEU A 185 11.33 9.22 0.75
C LEU A 185 10.96 8.84 2.18
N ASN A 186 11.15 7.57 2.57
CA ASN A 186 10.96 7.13 3.96
C ASN A 186 11.83 7.97 4.91
N ARG A 187 13.10 8.17 4.58
CA ARG A 187 14.01 8.99 5.39
C ARG A 187 13.60 10.46 5.44
N SER A 188 13.05 11.03 4.36
CA SER A 188 12.63 12.44 4.34
C SER A 188 11.37 12.73 5.14
N ILE A 189 10.50 11.73 5.32
CA ILE A 189 9.24 11.89 6.08
C ILE A 189 9.39 11.50 7.56
N GLN A 190 10.55 10.98 7.97
CA GLN A 190 10.83 10.69 9.38
C GLN A 190 10.75 11.96 10.22
N GLY A 191 10.12 11.82 11.38
CA GLY A 191 9.92 12.93 12.28
C GLY A 191 8.84 13.92 11.83
N THR A 192 7.95 13.55 10.90
CA THR A 192 6.83 14.40 10.45
C THR A 192 5.48 13.83 10.87
N CYS A 193 4.46 14.70 10.95
CA CYS A 193 3.08 14.29 11.12
C CYS A 193 2.45 13.97 9.76
N VAL A 194 1.65 12.91 9.69
CA VAL A 194 0.90 12.51 8.50
C VAL A 194 -0.57 12.31 8.81
N TYR A 195 -1.38 12.49 7.79
CA TYR A 195 -2.82 12.26 7.85
C TYR A 195 -3.33 11.58 6.59
N THR A 196 -4.46 10.90 6.70
CA THR A 196 -5.09 10.18 5.57
C THR A 196 -5.38 11.15 4.43
N LYS A 197 -5.03 10.76 3.20
CA LYS A 197 -5.06 11.57 1.97
C LYS A 197 -4.04 12.72 1.89
N LYS A 198 -3.10 12.84 2.83
CA LYS A 198 -1.98 13.78 2.70
C LYS A 198 -1.17 13.42 1.46
N ARG A 199 -0.97 14.41 0.57
CA ARG A 199 -0.07 14.29 -0.59
C ARG A 199 1.34 14.64 -0.14
N ILE A 200 2.28 13.75 -0.42
CA ILE A 200 3.69 13.91 -0.08
C ILE A 200 4.48 13.96 -1.39
N THR A 201 5.16 15.07 -1.61
CA THR A 201 6.05 15.26 -2.76
C THR A 201 7.49 15.22 -2.30
N PHE A 202 8.32 14.42 -2.95
CA PHE A 202 9.76 14.34 -2.69
C PHE A 202 10.54 14.62 -3.98
N ALA A 203 11.60 15.43 -3.85
CA ALA A 203 12.47 15.85 -4.95
C ALA A 203 11.74 16.42 -6.18
N GLY A 204 10.53 16.97 -6.00
CA GLY A 204 9.72 17.59 -7.06
C GLY A 204 9.08 16.63 -8.07
N CYS A 205 9.49 15.36 -8.13
CA CYS A 205 9.02 14.40 -9.13
C CYS A 205 8.33 13.16 -8.54
N ILE A 206 8.53 12.87 -7.26
CA ILE A 206 7.94 11.69 -6.62
C ILE A 206 6.71 12.12 -5.86
N HIS A 207 5.54 11.67 -6.30
CA HIS A 207 4.28 12.00 -5.66
C HIS A 207 3.66 10.76 -5.01
N THR A 208 3.44 10.81 -3.71
CA THR A 208 2.77 9.74 -2.98
C THR A 208 1.61 10.29 -2.18
N THR A 209 0.65 9.45 -1.84
CA THR A 209 -0.51 9.81 -1.03
C THR A 209 -0.65 8.84 0.13
N VAL A 210 -0.90 9.36 1.33
CA VAL A 210 -1.13 8.52 2.51
C VAL A 210 -2.51 7.88 2.42
N LYS A 211 -2.57 6.55 2.41
CA LYS A 211 -3.83 5.79 2.28
C LYS A 211 -4.37 5.32 3.62
N GLU A 212 -3.53 4.67 4.41
CA GLU A 212 -3.90 4.11 5.72
C GLU A 212 -2.81 4.40 6.74
N ILE A 213 -3.22 4.72 7.97
CA ILE A 213 -2.35 4.92 9.12
C ILE A 213 -2.88 4.03 10.23
N TYR A 214 -2.00 3.28 10.87
CA TYR A 214 -2.33 2.50 12.07
C TYR A 214 -1.48 2.98 13.24
N CYS A 215 -2.13 3.23 14.36
CA CYS A 215 -1.48 3.49 15.65
C CYS A 215 -2.02 2.51 16.68
N GLN A 216 -1.14 1.82 17.40
CA GLN A 216 -1.50 0.79 18.38
C GLN A 216 -2.45 -0.28 17.81
N GLY A 217 -2.20 -0.69 16.56
CA GLY A 217 -3.01 -1.68 15.83
C GLY A 217 -4.41 -1.21 15.40
N GLN A 218 -4.78 0.05 15.62
CA GLN A 218 -6.08 0.60 15.20
C GLN A 218 -5.91 1.60 14.04
N PRO A 219 -6.84 1.63 13.07
CA PRO A 219 -6.80 2.62 12.01
C PRO A 219 -7.10 4.01 12.57
N THR A 220 -6.20 4.96 12.32
CA THR A 220 -6.32 6.35 12.77
C THR A 220 -6.27 7.31 11.57
N PRO A 221 -6.89 8.50 11.67
CA PRO A 221 -6.88 9.44 10.56
C PRO A 221 -5.60 10.29 10.48
N CYS A 222 -4.80 10.29 11.55
CA CYS A 222 -3.51 10.98 11.63
C CYS A 222 -2.54 10.22 12.57
N GLY A 223 -1.25 10.42 12.37
CA GLY A 223 -0.18 9.80 13.16
C GLY A 223 1.16 10.51 12.97
N TYR A 224 2.11 10.18 13.84
CA TYR A 224 3.48 10.69 13.78
C TYR A 224 4.46 9.61 13.28
N ILE A 225 5.31 9.96 12.32
CA ILE A 225 6.30 9.02 11.78
C ILE A 225 7.57 9.05 12.63
N THR A 226 7.87 7.90 13.22
CA THR A 226 9.10 7.66 13.99
C THR A 226 10.05 6.76 13.19
N PRO A 227 11.32 6.62 13.61
CA PRO A 227 12.24 5.65 13.00
C PRO A 227 11.73 4.19 13.04
N ASP A 228 10.88 3.85 14.01
CA ASP A 228 10.31 2.52 14.19
C ASP A 228 9.03 2.29 13.35
N THR A 229 8.48 3.36 12.76
CA THR A 229 7.28 3.29 11.92
C THR A 229 7.56 2.55 10.61
N LYS A 230 6.75 1.54 10.30
CA LYS A 230 6.90 0.74 9.09
C LYS A 230 6.12 1.38 7.93
N ILE A 231 6.83 1.90 6.94
CA ILE A 231 6.23 2.48 5.74
C ILE A 231 6.01 1.38 4.69
N LEU A 232 4.76 1.25 4.22
CA LEU A 232 4.35 0.32 3.18
C LEU A 232 4.07 1.08 1.90
N PHE A 233 4.82 0.79 0.84
CA PHE A 233 4.59 1.36 -0.48
C PHE A 233 3.67 0.46 -1.31
N ARG A 234 2.62 1.03 -1.90
CA ARG A 234 1.64 0.30 -2.72
C ARG A 234 1.43 1.04 -4.04
N SER A 235 1.76 0.40 -5.16
CA SER A 235 1.47 0.96 -6.48
C SER A 235 -0.01 0.75 -6.83
N GLU A 236 -0.64 1.81 -7.33
CA GLU A 236 -1.97 1.81 -7.95
C GLU A 236 -1.85 1.78 -9.49
N SER A 237 -0.65 1.55 -10.02
CA SER A 237 -0.34 1.39 -11.45
C SER A 237 0.70 0.29 -11.70
N ALA A 238 0.45 -0.92 -11.21
CA ALA A 238 1.26 -2.12 -11.46
C ALA A 238 0.86 -2.89 -12.74
N ARG A 239 1.73 -3.78 -13.24
CA ARG A 239 1.38 -4.77 -14.27
C ARG A 239 0.92 -6.09 -13.63
N PHE A 240 -0.15 -6.67 -14.15
CA PHE A 240 -0.75 -7.91 -13.69
C PHE A 240 -0.68 -8.95 -14.81
N HIS A 241 -0.17 -10.14 -14.49
CA HIS A 241 -0.32 -11.33 -15.32
C HIS A 241 -1.38 -12.22 -14.68
N LEU A 242 -2.56 -12.28 -15.29
CA LEU A 242 -3.70 -13.06 -14.82
C LEU A 242 -3.76 -14.36 -15.62
N PHE A 243 -3.26 -15.45 -15.03
CA PHE A 243 -3.29 -16.78 -15.61
C PHE A 243 -4.61 -17.48 -15.26
N LEU A 244 -5.32 -17.96 -16.27
CA LEU A 244 -6.52 -18.77 -16.13
C LEU A 244 -6.21 -20.20 -16.56
N GLN A 245 -6.27 -21.14 -15.62
CA GLN A 245 -6.03 -22.54 -15.90
C GLN A 245 -7.23 -23.16 -16.61
N MET A 246 -7.02 -23.69 -17.81
CA MET A 246 -8.06 -24.38 -18.58
C MET A 246 -7.89 -25.89 -18.43
N SER A 247 -8.31 -26.45 -17.29
CA SER A 247 -8.30 -27.90 -17.03
C SER A 247 -9.67 -28.53 -17.29
N ARG A 248 -9.77 -29.86 -17.17
CA ARG A 248 -11.04 -30.59 -17.35
C ARG A 248 -12.17 -30.04 -16.48
N GLU A 249 -11.87 -29.70 -15.23
CA GLU A 249 -12.83 -29.19 -14.25
C GLU A 249 -13.46 -27.86 -14.68
N MET A 250 -12.85 -27.11 -15.59
CA MET A 250 -13.40 -25.84 -16.07
C MET A 250 -14.75 -25.99 -16.81
N TRP A 251 -15.07 -27.21 -17.29
CA TRP A 251 -16.35 -27.57 -17.91
C TRP A 251 -17.32 -28.30 -16.96
N ASP A 252 -16.91 -28.59 -15.74
CA ASP A 252 -17.75 -29.26 -14.76
C ASP A 252 -18.66 -28.25 -14.02
N PHE A 253 -19.80 -28.73 -13.55
CA PHE A 253 -20.72 -27.96 -12.71
C PHE A 253 -20.24 -28.00 -11.26
N ASP A 254 -20.27 -26.84 -10.61
CA ASP A 254 -20.03 -26.72 -9.16
C ASP A 254 -21.33 -27.02 -8.37
N GLU A 255 -21.23 -27.07 -7.04
CA GLU A 255 -22.37 -27.35 -6.14
C GLU A 255 -23.56 -26.39 -6.32
N ASP A 256 -23.29 -25.14 -6.73
CA ASP A 256 -24.32 -24.13 -7.00
C ASP A 256 -25.02 -24.31 -8.36
N GLY A 257 -24.59 -25.29 -9.17
CA GLY A 257 -25.15 -25.56 -10.51
C GLY A 257 -24.62 -24.65 -11.62
N GLU A 258 -23.64 -23.79 -11.33
CA GLU A 258 -22.91 -23.00 -12.33
C GLU A 258 -21.63 -23.73 -12.75
N VAL A 259 -21.25 -23.58 -14.02
CA VAL A 259 -19.97 -24.12 -14.53
C VAL A 259 -18.81 -23.30 -13.94
N TYR A 260 -17.69 -23.96 -13.58
CA TYR A 260 -16.53 -23.26 -12.99
C TYR A 260 -16.03 -22.09 -13.85
N PHE A 261 -16.06 -22.23 -15.18
CA PHE A 261 -15.73 -21.14 -16.10
C PHE A 261 -16.64 -19.92 -15.95
N GLU A 262 -17.95 -20.14 -15.78
CA GLU A 262 -18.91 -19.06 -15.60
C GLU A 262 -18.70 -18.35 -14.27
N LYS A 263 -18.37 -19.09 -13.20
CA LYS A 263 -18.00 -18.49 -11.91
C LYS A 263 -16.77 -17.57 -12.03
N ALA A 264 -15.75 -18.01 -12.74
CA ALA A 264 -14.55 -17.20 -12.95
C ALA A 264 -14.85 -15.95 -13.80
N THR A 265 -15.56 -16.11 -14.92
CA THR A 265 -15.76 -15.03 -15.92
C THR A 265 -16.91 -14.09 -15.63
N SER A 266 -17.94 -14.54 -14.92
CA SER A 266 -19.13 -13.76 -14.59
C SER A 266 -19.17 -13.35 -13.12
N GLY A 267 -18.44 -14.04 -12.24
CA GLY A 267 -18.32 -13.71 -10.82
C GLY A 267 -17.00 -13.00 -10.49
N PHE A 268 -15.91 -13.77 -10.45
CA PHE A 268 -14.62 -13.30 -9.93
C PHE A 268 -14.03 -12.12 -10.72
N LEU A 269 -13.87 -12.27 -12.04
CA LEU A 269 -13.21 -11.24 -12.85
C LEU A 269 -13.98 -9.92 -12.88
N PRO A 270 -15.31 -9.89 -13.10
CA PRO A 270 -16.08 -8.64 -13.03
C PRO A 270 -15.98 -7.94 -11.68
N GLU A 271 -16.05 -8.68 -10.56
CA GLU A 271 -15.92 -8.09 -9.22
C GLU A 271 -14.50 -7.54 -8.98
N LEU A 272 -13.47 -8.22 -9.48
CA LEU A 272 -12.08 -7.74 -9.43
C LEU A 272 -11.93 -6.42 -10.17
N PHE A 273 -12.35 -6.36 -11.45
CA PHE A 273 -12.27 -5.15 -12.26
C PHE A 273 -13.09 -4.00 -11.68
N ARG A 274 -14.29 -4.28 -11.15
CA ARG A 274 -15.13 -3.29 -10.48
C ARG A 274 -14.42 -2.68 -9.27
N ARG A 275 -13.74 -3.47 -8.44
CA ARG A 275 -12.98 -2.97 -7.30
C ARG A 275 -11.78 -2.12 -7.71
N TRP A 276 -11.11 -2.49 -8.80
CA TRP A 276 -10.03 -1.67 -9.38
C TRP A 276 -10.54 -0.34 -9.94
N GLU A 277 -11.72 -0.34 -10.56
CA GLU A 277 -12.39 0.87 -11.02
C GLU A 277 -12.80 1.78 -9.85
N ASP A 278 -13.44 1.22 -8.81
CA ASP A 278 -13.81 1.94 -7.57
C ASP A 278 -12.58 2.53 -6.86
N ALA A 279 -11.44 1.85 -6.94
CA ALA A 279 -10.17 2.31 -6.38
C ALA A 279 -9.38 3.25 -7.31
N SER A 280 -9.88 3.54 -8.53
CA SER A 280 -9.23 4.40 -9.53
C SER A 280 -7.77 3.97 -9.85
N THR A 281 -7.53 2.66 -9.93
CA THR A 281 -6.22 2.10 -10.27
C THR A 281 -6.00 2.01 -11.78
N HIS A 282 -4.77 2.20 -12.22
CA HIS A 282 -4.34 2.18 -13.64
C HIS A 282 -3.39 1.00 -13.89
N HIS A 283 -3.84 -0.20 -13.56
CA HIS A 283 -3.10 -1.43 -13.83
C HIS A 283 -3.15 -1.79 -15.32
N VAL A 284 -2.11 -2.47 -15.79
CA VAL A 284 -2.16 -3.18 -17.08
C VAL A 284 -2.27 -4.66 -16.79
N VAL A 285 -3.21 -5.31 -17.44
CA VAL A 285 -3.61 -6.69 -17.15
C VAL A 285 -3.47 -7.51 -18.42
N SER A 286 -2.59 -8.49 -18.38
CA SER A 286 -2.48 -9.52 -19.40
C SER A 286 -3.26 -10.75 -18.96
N ILE A 287 -4.31 -11.11 -19.68
CA ILE A 287 -5.11 -12.31 -19.42
C ILE A 287 -4.53 -13.45 -20.26
N ILE A 288 -4.05 -14.50 -19.60
CA ILE A 288 -3.32 -15.60 -20.22
C ILE A 288 -4.04 -16.91 -19.89
N LEU A 289 -4.50 -17.62 -20.91
CA LEU A 289 -4.95 -19.00 -20.75
C LEU A 289 -3.74 -19.93 -20.75
N PHE A 290 -3.76 -20.92 -19.87
CA PHE A 290 -2.78 -21.99 -19.90
C PHE A 290 -3.44 -23.34 -19.65
N THR A 291 -2.94 -24.37 -20.33
CA THR A 291 -3.41 -25.75 -20.16
C THR A 291 -2.31 -26.74 -20.48
N ARG A 292 -2.48 -27.97 -19.99
CA ARG A 292 -1.76 -29.16 -20.42
C ARG A 292 -2.74 -30.12 -21.07
N VAL A 293 -2.38 -30.61 -22.25
CA VAL A 293 -3.16 -31.60 -23.00
C VAL A 293 -2.39 -32.90 -23.05
N LEU A 294 -3.06 -34.00 -22.71
CA LEU A 294 -2.52 -35.35 -22.79
C LEU A 294 -2.87 -35.98 -24.13
N TYR A 295 -1.90 -36.69 -24.69
CA TYR A 295 -2.01 -37.45 -25.93
C TYR A 295 -1.73 -38.94 -25.65
N PRO A 296 -2.49 -39.85 -26.28
CA PRO A 296 -2.34 -41.28 -26.10
C PRO A 296 -1.10 -41.85 -26.81
N THR A 297 -0.67 -41.21 -27.90
CA THR A 297 0.46 -41.65 -28.73
C THR A 297 1.49 -40.54 -28.90
N GLU A 298 2.73 -40.94 -29.18
CA GLU A 298 3.78 -40.03 -29.60
C GLU A 298 3.38 -39.49 -30.99
N GLY A 299 2.84 -38.27 -31.03
CA GLY A 299 2.54 -37.56 -32.27
C GLY A 299 3.83 -37.09 -32.98
N PRO A 300 3.72 -36.56 -34.20
CA PRO A 300 4.88 -36.07 -34.96
C PRO A 300 5.53 -34.81 -34.36
N ASP A 301 4.81 -34.10 -33.48
CA ASP A 301 5.27 -32.90 -32.79
C ASP A 301 6.08 -33.20 -31.52
N ARG A 302 6.84 -32.22 -31.02
CA ARG A 302 7.61 -32.29 -29.77
C ARG A 302 6.68 -32.42 -28.55
N LEU A 303 6.25 -33.64 -28.25
CA LEU A 303 5.55 -34.00 -27.02
C LEU A 303 6.54 -34.30 -25.90
N TYR A 304 6.16 -33.97 -24.67
CA TYR A 304 6.91 -34.33 -23.47
C TYR A 304 6.30 -35.55 -22.81
N CYS A 305 7.10 -36.36 -22.12
CA CYS A 305 6.60 -37.51 -21.38
C CYS A 305 6.44 -37.15 -19.90
N SER A 306 5.25 -37.34 -19.35
CA SER A 306 4.99 -37.17 -17.92
C SER A 306 5.68 -38.28 -17.13
N TRP A 307 5.81 -38.07 -15.81
CA TRP A 307 6.25 -39.13 -14.89
C TRP A 307 5.35 -40.37 -14.93
N SER A 308 4.07 -40.20 -15.32
CA SER A 308 3.09 -41.27 -15.50
C SER A 308 3.17 -41.97 -16.86
N GLY A 309 4.15 -41.62 -17.71
CA GLY A 309 4.37 -42.24 -19.02
C GLY A 309 3.41 -41.77 -20.11
N LYS A 310 2.61 -40.72 -19.85
CA LYS A 310 1.70 -40.13 -20.82
C LYS A 310 2.38 -39.00 -21.59
N TRP A 311 2.09 -38.89 -22.88
CA TRP A 311 2.58 -37.78 -23.68
C TRP A 311 1.75 -36.54 -23.44
N TYR A 312 2.38 -35.38 -23.33
CA TYR A 312 1.69 -34.13 -23.09
C TYR A 312 2.30 -32.95 -23.84
N ARG A 313 1.49 -31.91 -24.03
CA ARG A 313 1.90 -30.61 -24.55
C ARG A 313 1.26 -29.49 -23.73
N ASP A 314 2.07 -28.49 -23.46
CA ASP A 314 1.64 -27.28 -22.75
C ASP A 314 1.27 -26.19 -23.74
N PHE A 315 0.12 -25.57 -23.53
CA PHE A 315 -0.38 -24.47 -24.35
C PHE A 315 -0.54 -23.21 -23.50
N TYR A 316 -0.15 -22.10 -24.09
CA TYR A 316 -0.28 -20.76 -23.52
C TYR A 316 -0.87 -19.84 -24.58
N LYS A 317 -1.92 -19.10 -24.22
CA LYS A 317 -2.55 -18.14 -25.13
C LYS A 317 -2.80 -16.84 -24.39
N VAL A 318 -2.16 -15.77 -24.85
CA VAL A 318 -2.48 -14.41 -24.42
C VAL A 318 -3.78 -14.02 -25.10
N LEU A 319 -4.83 -13.76 -24.32
CA LEU A 319 -6.13 -13.37 -24.85
C LEU A 319 -6.26 -11.87 -25.03
N ALA A 320 -5.79 -11.13 -24.03
CA ALA A 320 -5.95 -9.69 -24.02
C ALA A 320 -4.87 -9.04 -23.18
N ASP A 321 -4.42 -7.88 -23.64
CA ASP A 321 -3.73 -6.88 -22.84
C ASP A 321 -4.67 -5.68 -22.71
N CYS A 322 -5.18 -5.45 -21.50
CA CYS A 322 -6.11 -4.38 -21.23
C CYS A 322 -5.70 -3.55 -20.02
N GLU A 323 -6.21 -2.32 -19.95
CA GLU A 323 -6.07 -1.49 -18.76
C GLU A 323 -7.19 -1.81 -17.76
N SER A 324 -6.89 -1.75 -16.46
CA SER A 324 -7.89 -1.98 -15.41
C SER A 324 -8.96 -0.89 -15.36
N HIS A 325 -8.66 0.28 -15.93
CA HIS A 325 -9.61 1.38 -16.02
C HIS A 325 -10.29 1.39 -17.39
N GLY A 326 -11.59 1.72 -17.41
CA GLY A 326 -12.36 1.87 -18.63
C GLY A 326 -13.04 0.58 -19.12
N ARG A 327 -13.48 0.57 -20.39
CA ARG A 327 -14.31 -0.51 -20.95
C ARG A 327 -13.52 -1.70 -21.50
N GLY A 328 -12.19 -1.61 -21.59
CA GLY A 328 -11.35 -2.63 -22.23
C GLY A 328 -11.51 -4.02 -21.63
N TRP A 329 -11.60 -4.13 -20.30
CA TRP A 329 -11.77 -5.42 -19.63
C TRP A 329 -13.08 -6.13 -19.99
N ARG A 330 -14.16 -5.39 -20.28
CA ARG A 330 -15.45 -5.98 -20.70
C ARG A 330 -15.35 -6.65 -22.06
N GLU A 331 -14.58 -6.06 -22.97
CA GLU A 331 -14.30 -6.65 -24.27
C GLU A 331 -13.45 -7.91 -24.11
N SER A 332 -12.43 -7.87 -23.25
CA SER A 332 -11.60 -9.04 -22.92
C SER A 332 -12.43 -10.20 -22.37
N LEU A 333 -13.44 -9.95 -21.53
CA LEU A 333 -14.36 -10.99 -21.08
C LEU A 333 -15.22 -11.57 -22.21
N GLY A 334 -15.65 -10.74 -23.16
CA GLY A 334 -16.33 -11.20 -24.36
C GLY A 334 -15.46 -12.08 -25.24
N GLN A 335 -14.17 -11.73 -25.40
CA GLN A 335 -13.18 -12.54 -26.11
C GLN A 335 -12.94 -13.87 -25.39
N LEU A 336 -12.78 -13.85 -24.06
CA LEU A 336 -12.60 -15.03 -23.22
C LEU A 336 -13.78 -16.01 -23.34
N ARG A 337 -15.03 -15.51 -23.33
CA ARG A 337 -16.22 -16.36 -23.52
C ARG A 337 -16.28 -17.00 -24.90
N ARG A 338 -15.93 -16.26 -25.96
CA ARG A 338 -15.84 -16.82 -27.32
C ARG A 338 -14.77 -17.90 -27.42
N GLU A 339 -13.61 -17.63 -26.81
CA GLU A 339 -12.51 -18.57 -26.77
C GLU A 339 -12.92 -19.88 -26.09
N PHE A 340 -13.63 -19.82 -24.97
CA PHE A 340 -14.08 -21.02 -24.24
C PHE A 340 -14.93 -21.96 -25.10
N VAL A 341 -15.80 -21.42 -25.95
CA VAL A 341 -16.64 -22.20 -26.86
C VAL A 341 -15.79 -22.94 -27.90
N THR A 342 -14.76 -22.29 -28.44
CA THR A 342 -13.91 -22.86 -29.50
C THR A 342 -12.67 -23.59 -28.97
N PHE A 343 -12.41 -23.52 -27.66
CA PHE A 343 -11.15 -23.95 -27.05
C PHE A 343 -10.89 -25.44 -27.28
N GLN A 344 -11.86 -26.30 -26.93
CA GLN A 344 -11.71 -27.75 -27.04
C GLN A 344 -11.50 -28.20 -28.48
N GLN A 345 -12.18 -27.58 -29.45
CA GLN A 345 -11.97 -27.89 -30.87
C GLN A 345 -10.56 -27.48 -31.28
N THR A 346 -10.17 -26.23 -31.03
CA THR A 346 -8.89 -25.68 -31.50
C THR A 346 -7.67 -26.39 -30.90
N ILE A 347 -7.73 -26.79 -29.64
CA ILE A 347 -6.57 -27.28 -28.89
C ILE A 347 -6.46 -28.82 -28.91
N LEU A 348 -7.58 -29.53 -29.02
CA LEU A 348 -7.59 -31.00 -29.00
C LEU A 348 -7.49 -31.63 -30.40
N GLU A 349 -7.68 -30.83 -31.46
CA GLU A 349 -7.48 -31.23 -32.85
C GLU A 349 -5.99 -31.49 -33.13
N GLN A 350 -5.70 -32.71 -33.62
CA GLN A 350 -4.40 -33.07 -34.15
C GLN A 350 -4.54 -33.38 -35.64
N GLN A 351 -3.67 -32.80 -36.47
CA GLN A 351 -3.53 -33.23 -37.85
C GLN A 351 -2.77 -34.55 -37.87
N ASP A 352 -3.36 -35.56 -38.51
CA ASP A 352 -2.68 -36.84 -38.68
C ASP A 352 -1.49 -36.67 -39.64
N GLY A 353 -0.43 -37.47 -39.48
CA GLY A 353 0.86 -37.31 -40.18
C GLY A 353 0.82 -37.38 -41.72
N GLY A 354 -0.36 -37.62 -42.31
CA GLY A 354 -0.64 -37.60 -43.75
C GLY A 354 -1.52 -36.45 -44.24
N GLY A 355 -1.96 -35.52 -43.37
CA GLY A 355 -2.73 -34.33 -43.75
C GLY A 355 -4.16 -34.58 -44.26
N GLU A 356 -4.62 -35.83 -44.31
CA GLU A 356 -5.89 -36.22 -44.94
C GLU A 356 -7.07 -36.27 -43.94
N TYR A 357 -6.80 -36.40 -42.63
CA TYR A 357 -7.82 -36.42 -41.58
C TYR A 357 -7.39 -35.63 -40.33
N VAL A 358 -8.33 -34.89 -39.74
CA VAL A 358 -8.18 -34.22 -38.43
C VAL A 358 -8.88 -35.10 -37.40
N SER A 359 -8.12 -35.58 -36.39
CA SER A 359 -8.65 -36.40 -35.30
C SER A 359 -8.49 -35.67 -33.98
N ILE A 360 -9.57 -35.57 -33.20
CA ILE A 360 -9.54 -35.05 -31.83
C ILE A 360 -8.94 -36.14 -30.93
N THR A 361 -7.64 -36.06 -30.69
CA THR A 361 -6.91 -37.12 -29.96
C THR A 361 -6.42 -36.62 -28.60
N GLY A 362 -6.39 -35.31 -28.38
CA GLY A 362 -6.01 -34.71 -27.10
C GLY A 362 -7.11 -34.82 -26.05
N SER A 363 -6.71 -34.87 -24.77
CA SER A 363 -7.60 -34.74 -23.62
C SER A 363 -7.05 -33.71 -22.62
N ASN A 364 -7.93 -32.87 -22.07
CA ASN A 364 -7.53 -31.90 -21.03
C ASN A 364 -7.06 -32.64 -19.77
N THR A 365 -5.96 -32.20 -19.16
CA THR A 365 -5.56 -32.69 -17.82
C THR A 365 -6.53 -32.22 -16.74
N SER A 366 -6.53 -32.91 -15.61
CA SER A 366 -7.05 -32.37 -14.36
C SER A 366 -6.21 -31.17 -13.90
N ALA A 367 -6.78 -30.33 -13.04
CA ALA A 367 -6.11 -29.14 -12.52
C ALA A 367 -4.82 -29.48 -11.74
N GLU A 368 -4.82 -30.61 -11.04
CA GLU A 368 -3.71 -31.16 -10.24
C GLU A 368 -2.47 -31.51 -11.08
N GLU A 369 -2.63 -32.01 -12.31
CA GLU A 369 -1.51 -32.38 -13.20
C GLU A 369 -1.14 -31.24 -14.18
N GLY A 370 -1.66 -30.03 -13.94
CA GLY A 370 -1.45 -28.87 -14.80
C GLY A 370 -0.05 -28.26 -14.73
N ASN A 371 0.26 -27.44 -15.73
CA ASN A 371 1.54 -26.75 -15.95
C ASN A 371 1.64 -25.40 -15.19
N ILE A 372 1.25 -25.39 -13.91
CA ILE A 372 1.18 -24.16 -13.11
C ILE A 372 2.56 -23.55 -12.84
N LEU A 373 3.57 -24.35 -12.53
CA LEU A 373 4.91 -23.83 -12.25
C LEU A 373 5.60 -23.31 -13.50
N GLU A 374 5.34 -23.94 -14.64
CA GLU A 374 5.79 -23.50 -15.96
C GLU A 374 5.14 -22.15 -16.30
N ALA A 375 3.84 -21.97 -16.05
CA ALA A 375 3.13 -20.70 -16.22
C ALA A 375 3.70 -19.58 -15.33
N VAL A 376 3.95 -19.87 -14.05
CA VAL A 376 4.57 -18.92 -13.11
C VAL A 376 5.99 -18.57 -13.58
N ASN A 377 6.79 -19.56 -13.98
CA ASN A 377 8.14 -19.31 -14.50
C ASN A 377 8.16 -18.49 -15.79
N LEU A 378 7.15 -18.65 -16.65
CA LEU A 378 6.98 -17.83 -17.84
C LEU A 378 6.81 -16.36 -17.43
N ALA A 379 5.95 -16.07 -16.45
CA ALA A 379 5.77 -14.70 -15.95
C ALA A 379 6.98 -14.16 -15.19
N LEU A 380 7.67 -14.98 -14.38
CA LEU A 380 8.90 -14.58 -13.69
C LEU A 380 10.01 -14.16 -14.67
N THR A 381 9.96 -14.59 -15.93
CA THR A 381 10.92 -14.14 -16.95
C THR A 381 10.78 -12.64 -17.25
N THR A 382 9.56 -12.11 -17.15
CA THR A 382 9.30 -10.66 -17.21
C THR A 382 9.88 -9.94 -15.99
N PHE A 383 9.92 -10.58 -14.82
CA PHE A 383 10.55 -10.01 -13.60
C PHE A 383 12.06 -9.93 -13.75
N ASP A 384 12.71 -10.97 -14.26
CA ASP A 384 14.18 -11.00 -14.39
C ASP A 384 14.71 -9.92 -15.33
N ARG A 385 13.94 -9.58 -16.38
CA ARG A 385 14.34 -8.62 -17.42
C ARG A 385 13.66 -7.26 -17.31
N HIS A 386 13.10 -6.92 -16.14
CA HIS A 386 12.42 -5.63 -15.90
C HIS A 386 13.33 -4.38 -16.06
N TYR A 387 14.65 -4.58 -16.17
CA TYR A 387 15.63 -3.51 -16.41
C TYR A 387 15.74 -3.14 -17.90
N ILE A 388 15.30 -4.02 -18.80
CA ILE A 388 15.24 -3.77 -20.24
C ILE A 388 13.91 -3.07 -20.54
N ASP A 389 13.94 -1.95 -21.25
CA ASP A 389 12.75 -1.17 -21.61
C ASP A 389 11.81 -0.89 -20.42
N ARG A 390 12.42 -0.42 -19.33
CA ARG A 390 11.73 -0.15 -18.08
C ARG A 390 10.57 0.82 -18.28
N ASP A 391 9.40 0.42 -17.79
CA ASP A 391 8.22 1.27 -17.75
C ASP A 391 8.38 2.37 -16.69
N LEU A 392 8.36 3.62 -17.11
CA LEU A 392 8.50 4.78 -16.22
C LEU A 392 7.16 5.23 -15.60
N VAL A 393 6.04 4.65 -16.03
CA VAL A 393 4.69 5.01 -15.58
C VAL A 393 4.17 3.99 -14.55
N ARG A 394 4.83 2.83 -14.43
CA ARG A 394 4.31 1.71 -13.64
C ARG A 394 5.38 1.14 -12.74
N THR A 395 4.96 0.75 -11.53
CA THR A 395 5.84 0.05 -10.58
C THR A 395 5.16 -1.20 -10.09
N GLY A 396 5.93 -2.28 -10.02
CA GLY A 396 5.45 -3.55 -9.51
C GLY A 396 4.85 -4.41 -10.62
N LEU A 397 5.02 -5.70 -10.40
CA LEU A 397 4.51 -6.78 -11.21
C LEU A 397 3.76 -7.72 -10.26
N SER A 398 2.61 -8.22 -10.69
CA SER A 398 1.77 -9.10 -9.88
C SER A 398 1.36 -10.30 -10.73
N ILE A 399 1.55 -11.51 -10.20
CA ILE A 399 1.11 -12.75 -10.84
C ILE A 399 -0.14 -13.22 -10.09
N VAL A 400 -1.23 -13.40 -10.82
CA VAL A 400 -2.48 -13.94 -10.28
C VAL A 400 -2.77 -15.21 -11.06
N VAL A 401 -2.86 -16.34 -10.38
CA VAL A 401 -3.23 -17.62 -10.98
C VAL A 401 -4.63 -17.99 -10.49
N VAL A 402 -5.54 -18.23 -11.43
CA VAL A 402 -6.90 -18.69 -11.19
C VAL A 402 -7.00 -20.12 -11.69
N THR A 403 -7.37 -21.02 -10.81
CA THR A 403 -7.47 -22.47 -11.05
C THR A 403 -8.85 -22.96 -10.60
N PRO A 404 -9.47 -23.91 -11.33
CA PRO A 404 -10.67 -24.60 -10.85
C PRO A 404 -10.34 -25.77 -9.89
N GLY A 405 -9.05 -26.03 -9.61
CA GLY A 405 -8.61 -27.11 -8.74
C GLY A 405 -8.70 -26.81 -7.24
N THR A 406 -8.43 -27.82 -6.42
CA THR A 406 -8.49 -27.75 -4.94
C THR A 406 -7.24 -27.17 -4.28
N GLY A 407 -6.25 -26.72 -5.07
CA GLY A 407 -4.97 -26.20 -4.59
C GLY A 407 -3.87 -27.26 -4.38
N ILE A 408 -4.13 -28.51 -4.76
CA ILE A 408 -3.14 -29.60 -4.78
C ILE A 408 -2.59 -29.72 -6.21
N PHE A 409 -1.26 -29.76 -6.34
CA PHE A 409 -0.58 -29.86 -7.63
C PHE A 409 0.55 -30.89 -7.60
N HIS A 410 0.64 -31.69 -8.65
CA HIS A 410 1.73 -32.62 -8.90
C HIS A 410 2.77 -31.98 -9.81
N VAL A 411 3.93 -31.67 -9.24
CA VAL A 411 4.99 -30.91 -9.90
C VAL A 411 6.33 -31.60 -9.78
N ASP A 412 7.20 -31.38 -10.77
CA ASP A 412 8.56 -31.87 -10.69
C ASP A 412 9.36 -31.13 -9.60
N LYS A 413 10.12 -31.89 -8.81
CA LYS A 413 10.87 -31.36 -7.66
C LYS A 413 11.96 -30.37 -8.10
N SER A 414 12.60 -30.59 -9.24
CA SER A 414 13.63 -29.69 -9.75
C SER A 414 13.02 -28.37 -10.22
N LEU A 415 11.87 -28.41 -10.88
CA LEU A 415 11.14 -27.22 -11.30
C LEU A 415 10.62 -26.42 -10.09
N LEU A 416 10.07 -27.09 -9.08
CA LEU A 416 9.65 -26.44 -7.84
C LEU A 416 10.80 -25.70 -7.17
N ARG A 417 11.98 -26.31 -7.10
CA ARG A 417 13.16 -25.67 -6.53
C ARG A 417 13.57 -24.44 -7.34
N LEU A 418 13.62 -24.55 -8.67
CA LEU A 418 13.93 -23.44 -9.55
C LEU A 418 12.95 -22.28 -9.39
N THR A 419 11.64 -22.55 -9.41
CA THR A 419 10.60 -21.52 -9.21
C THR A 419 10.76 -20.85 -7.85
N THR A 420 11.04 -21.64 -6.81
CA THR A 420 11.25 -21.13 -5.45
C THR A 420 12.43 -20.15 -5.41
N GLU A 421 13.57 -20.52 -5.97
CA GLU A 421 14.76 -19.66 -6.04
C GLU A 421 14.45 -18.35 -6.80
N ARG A 422 13.78 -18.43 -7.96
CA ARG A 422 13.38 -17.24 -8.74
C ARG A 422 12.38 -16.35 -8.00
N MET A 423 11.44 -16.93 -7.26
CA MET A 423 10.48 -16.15 -6.45
C MET A 423 11.16 -15.44 -5.28
N PHE A 424 12.19 -16.03 -4.66
CA PHE A 424 12.92 -15.34 -3.59
C PHE A 424 13.73 -14.14 -4.09
N ASP A 425 14.27 -14.21 -5.31
CA ASP A 425 15.04 -13.13 -5.90
C ASP A 425 14.17 -11.92 -6.30
N THR A 426 12.89 -12.16 -6.62
CA THR A 426 12.00 -11.18 -7.26
C THR A 426 10.74 -10.80 -6.46
N GLY A 427 10.32 -11.63 -5.50
CA GLY A 427 9.06 -11.54 -4.75
C GLY A 427 9.13 -10.85 -3.39
#